data_AF-B7QI62-F1
#
_entry.id   AF-B7QI62-F1
#
_cell.length_a   1.000
_cell.length_b   1.000
_cell.length_c   1.000
_cell.angle_alpha   90.00
_cell.angle_beta   90.00
_cell.angle_gamma   90.00
#
_symmetry.space_group_name_H-M   'P 1'
#
loop_
_entity.id
_entity.type
_entity.pdbx_description
1 polymer ?
#
loop_
_entity_poly.entity_id
_entity_poly.type
_entity_poly.pdbx_seq_one_letter_code
_entity_poly.pdbx_strand_id
1 'polypeptide(L)'
;SAAHTVRFDTEEFEFFKEAVSEIFVAKNSTFFVRRTMRELLFDGYDEPILTAAKSLGIEVPSTKFGWLLGKNGTDDGEYTIFTGSKGMHNYGEMDKYNGLRSIRLSYLGDVETRGVKLRRYWGEGRLFDYAEKDNRCFCTGACFPSGVLNISACQQGAPVAVSFPHFLYGDPSYQQAVEGIAPDPKRHQMYLDIEPLASADKGLLSKVRLVTEEIPQYVTVASFGAVIIGGIVLLATLVYAIRYTRRPKPVRPTYIPVTVLK
;
A
#
# COMPACT_ATOMS: atom_id res chain seq x y z
N SER A 1 -7.14 0.84 27.08
CA SER A 1 -6.52 0.90 25.74
C SER A 1 -7.11 2.10 25.01
N ALA A 2 -6.28 3.07 24.65
CA ALA A 2 -6.67 4.42 24.28
C ALA A 2 -7.22 4.48 22.84
N ALA A 3 -8.46 4.03 22.65
CA ALA A 3 -9.29 4.48 21.54
C ALA A 3 -9.91 5.81 21.97
N HIS A 4 -9.14 6.90 21.84
CA HIS A 4 -9.69 8.24 22.03
C HIS A 4 -10.73 8.49 20.93
N THR A 5 -11.99 8.53 21.36
CA THR A 5 -13.17 8.90 20.61
C THR A 5 -12.89 10.17 19.84
N VAL A 6 -12.77 10.08 18.51
CA VAL A 6 -12.63 11.25 17.66
C VAL A 6 -13.91 12.06 17.82
N ARG A 7 -13.69 13.30 18.26
CA ARG A 7 -14.66 14.28 18.71
C ARG A 7 -15.54 14.72 17.54
N PHE A 8 -16.79 14.27 17.54
CA PHE A 8 -17.87 14.79 16.70
C PHE A 8 -19.12 14.79 17.58
N ASP A 9 -19.53 15.99 17.98
CA ASP A 9 -20.42 16.27 19.11
C ASP A 9 -21.54 17.21 18.63
N THR A 10 -22.24 16.79 17.58
CA THR A 10 -23.43 17.46 17.05
C THR A 10 -24.59 16.45 16.99
N GLU A 11 -25.82 16.90 17.22
CA GLU A 11 -27.03 16.05 17.22
C GLU A 11 -27.22 15.28 15.89
N GLU A 12 -26.84 15.87 14.76
CA GLU A 12 -26.79 15.16 13.46
C GLU A 12 -25.86 13.94 13.51
N PHE A 13 -24.75 14.00 14.23
CA PHE A 13 -23.78 12.93 14.31
C PHE A 13 -24.22 11.78 15.22
N GLU A 14 -24.99 12.05 16.28
CA GLU A 14 -25.59 10.98 17.10
C GLU A 14 -26.55 10.13 16.28
N PHE A 15 -27.38 10.76 15.44
CA PHE A 15 -28.21 10.04 14.49
C PHE A 15 -27.37 9.16 13.54
N PHE A 16 -26.27 9.69 12.99
CA PHE A 16 -25.37 8.90 12.14
C PHE A 16 -24.67 7.77 12.90
N LYS A 17 -24.26 7.97 14.16
CA LYS A 17 -23.67 6.92 15.00
C LYS A 17 -24.65 5.77 15.22
N GLU A 18 -25.89 6.09 15.58
CA GLU A 18 -26.93 5.10 15.79
C GLU A 18 -27.21 4.33 14.49
N ALA A 19 -27.40 5.03 13.37
CA ALA A 19 -27.63 4.42 12.07
C ALA A 19 -26.47 3.49 11.64
N VAL A 20 -25.21 3.92 11.80
CA VAL A 20 -24.04 3.09 11.49
C VAL A 20 -23.97 1.88 12.43
N SER A 21 -24.27 2.06 13.72
CA SER A 21 -24.31 0.98 14.70
C SER A 21 -25.38 -0.07 14.34
N GLU A 22 -26.58 0.36 13.97
CA GLU A 22 -27.65 -0.53 13.52
C GLU A 22 -27.27 -1.29 12.25
N ILE A 23 -26.70 -0.61 11.25
CA ILE A 23 -26.23 -1.26 10.03
C ILE A 23 -25.13 -2.28 10.34
N PHE A 24 -24.21 -1.93 11.24
CA PHE A 24 -23.12 -2.81 11.67
C PHE A 24 -23.68 -4.10 12.29
N VAL A 25 -24.68 -3.99 13.16
CA VAL A 25 -25.38 -5.13 13.77
C VAL A 25 -26.18 -5.91 12.72
N ALA A 26 -26.97 -5.23 11.89
CA ALA A 26 -27.85 -5.85 10.90
C ALA A 26 -27.08 -6.60 9.80
N LYS A 27 -25.88 -6.14 9.44
CA LYS A 27 -24.99 -6.76 8.45
C LYS A 27 -24.01 -7.77 9.07
N ASN A 28 -24.06 -7.98 10.38
CA ASN A 28 -23.14 -8.83 11.13
C ASN A 28 -21.66 -8.46 10.82
N SER A 29 -21.40 -7.15 10.73
CA SER A 29 -20.07 -6.62 10.45
C SER A 29 -19.15 -6.82 11.65
N THR A 30 -17.84 -6.93 11.38
CA THR A 30 -16.80 -7.10 12.40
C THR A 30 -15.74 -6.02 12.25
N PHE A 31 -15.13 -5.61 13.36
CA PHE A 31 -14.02 -4.63 13.34
C PHE A 31 -12.78 -5.17 12.59
N PHE A 32 -12.59 -6.49 12.61
CA PHE A 32 -11.53 -7.16 11.88
C PHE A 32 -12.12 -7.87 10.67
N VAL A 33 -11.62 -7.55 9.48
CA VAL A 33 -12.05 -8.15 8.22
C VAL A 33 -10.94 -9.04 7.66
N ARG A 34 -11.33 -10.16 7.04
CA ARG A 34 -10.42 -11.03 6.28
C ARG A 34 -10.67 -10.82 4.79
N ARG A 35 -9.66 -10.32 4.08
CA ARG A 35 -9.68 -10.05 2.64
C ARG A 35 -8.34 -10.41 2.03
N THR A 36 -8.32 -10.59 0.71
CA THR A 36 -7.06 -10.78 -0.02
C THR A 36 -6.27 -9.46 -0.09
N MET A 37 -4.94 -9.55 -0.24
CA MET A 37 -4.11 -8.34 -0.40
C MET A 37 -4.54 -7.50 -1.61
N ARG A 38 -5.02 -8.15 -2.68
CA ARG A 38 -5.47 -7.47 -3.88
C ARG A 38 -6.76 -6.68 -3.63
N GLU A 39 -7.72 -7.25 -2.92
CA GLU A 39 -8.95 -6.54 -2.50
C GLU A 39 -8.66 -5.38 -1.54
N LEU A 40 -7.76 -5.57 -0.57
CA LEU A 40 -7.42 -4.51 0.40
C LEU A 40 -6.70 -3.33 -0.26
N LEU A 41 -5.84 -3.60 -1.24
CA LEU A 41 -5.01 -2.57 -1.86
C LEU A 41 -5.66 -1.97 -3.10
N PHE A 42 -6.00 -2.79 -4.11
CA PHE A 42 -6.23 -2.29 -5.48
C PHE A 42 -7.66 -2.52 -5.99
N ASP A 43 -8.15 -3.75 -5.94
CA ASP A 43 -9.46 -4.12 -6.52
C ASP A 43 -10.62 -3.52 -5.69
N GLY A 44 -10.38 -3.31 -4.40
CA GLY A 44 -11.38 -2.94 -3.42
C GLY A 44 -12.32 -4.10 -3.09
N TYR A 45 -12.94 -4.04 -1.91
CA TYR A 45 -14.05 -4.92 -1.56
C TYR A 45 -15.29 -4.10 -1.20
N ASP A 46 -16.48 -4.66 -1.47
CA ASP A 46 -17.73 -4.01 -1.12
C ASP A 46 -17.90 -4.00 0.40
N GLU A 47 -18.07 -2.80 0.95
CA GLU A 47 -18.23 -2.60 2.37
C GLU A 47 -19.74 -2.53 2.69
N PRO A 48 -20.26 -3.39 3.61
CA PRO A 48 -21.69 -3.46 3.89
C PRO A 48 -22.33 -2.15 4.35
N ILE A 49 -21.62 -1.32 5.11
CA ILE A 49 -22.08 -0.03 5.62
C ILE A 49 -22.14 1.00 4.49
N LEU A 50 -21.09 1.11 3.66
CA LEU A 50 -21.08 2.01 2.51
C LEU A 50 -22.15 1.63 1.47
N THR A 51 -22.36 0.33 1.27
CA THR A 51 -23.41 -0.18 0.37
C THR A 51 -24.82 0.12 0.91
N ALA A 52 -25.02 -0.03 2.23
CA ALA A 52 -26.27 0.31 2.88
C ALA A 52 -26.54 1.83 2.83
N ALA A 53 -25.52 2.65 3.13
CA ALA A 53 -25.61 4.11 3.07
C ALA A 53 -26.04 4.59 1.67
N LYS A 54 -25.41 4.05 0.61
CA LYS A 54 -25.82 4.34 -0.77
C LYS A 54 -27.26 3.93 -1.06
N SER A 55 -27.70 2.79 -0.52
CA SER A 55 -29.08 2.30 -0.69
C SER A 55 -30.12 3.17 0.02
N LEU A 56 -29.71 3.86 1.10
CA LEU A 56 -30.52 4.83 1.83
C LEU A 56 -30.49 6.24 1.20
N GLY A 57 -29.83 6.41 0.06
CA GLY A 57 -29.72 7.69 -0.63
C GLY A 57 -28.67 8.64 -0.04
N ILE A 58 -27.82 8.16 0.87
CA ILE A 58 -26.68 8.94 1.38
C ILE A 58 -25.60 8.94 0.30
N GLU A 59 -25.15 10.13 -0.08
CA GLU A 59 -24.07 10.29 -1.05
C GLU A 59 -22.75 9.82 -0.43
N VAL A 60 -22.18 8.76 -1.02
CA VAL A 60 -20.90 8.19 -0.60
C VAL A 60 -19.94 8.16 -1.79
N PRO A 61 -18.62 8.39 -1.58
CA PRO A 61 -17.65 8.44 -2.67
C PRO A 61 -17.53 7.13 -3.45
N SER A 62 -17.71 6.00 -2.76
CA SER A 62 -17.62 4.65 -3.31
C SER A 62 -18.34 3.67 -2.37
N THR A 63 -18.85 2.57 -2.92
CA THR A 63 -19.33 1.42 -2.12
C THR A 63 -18.21 0.44 -1.79
N LYS A 64 -17.07 0.58 -2.47
CA LYS A 64 -15.88 -0.24 -2.28
C LYS A 64 -14.87 0.51 -1.42
N PHE A 65 -14.27 -0.22 -0.49
CA PHE A 65 -13.08 0.22 0.23
C PHE A 65 -11.83 -0.46 -0.36
N GLY A 66 -10.77 0.32 -0.54
CA GLY A 66 -9.42 -0.16 -0.86
C GLY A 66 -8.41 0.98 -0.70
N TRP A 67 -7.23 0.70 -0.16
CA TRP A 67 -6.23 1.73 0.18
C TRP A 67 -5.71 2.51 -1.03
N LEU A 68 -5.63 1.85 -2.18
CA LEU A 68 -5.17 2.39 -3.46
C LEU A 68 -6.26 2.19 -4.53
N LEU A 69 -7.53 2.18 -4.11
CA LEU A 69 -8.66 1.98 -5.01
C LEU A 69 -8.65 3.06 -6.11
N GLY A 70 -8.70 2.61 -7.37
CA GLY A 70 -8.73 3.51 -8.52
C GLY A 70 -7.43 4.26 -8.78
N LYS A 71 -6.31 3.90 -8.14
CA LYS A 71 -4.99 4.52 -8.39
C LYS A 71 -4.18 3.87 -9.51
N ASN A 72 -4.66 2.77 -10.08
CA ASN A 72 -3.93 2.04 -11.10
C ASN A 72 -4.07 2.71 -12.48
N GLY A 73 -2.97 3.18 -13.05
CA GLY A 73 -2.94 3.83 -14.36
C GLY A 73 -3.57 5.23 -14.38
N THR A 74 -3.75 5.84 -13.21
CA THR A 74 -4.28 7.19 -13.06
C THR A 74 -3.18 8.18 -12.69
N ASP A 75 -3.41 9.44 -13.03
CA ASP A 75 -2.61 10.56 -12.51
C ASP A 75 -2.72 10.61 -10.97
N ASP A 76 -1.59 10.73 -10.29
CA ASP A 76 -1.52 10.84 -8.83
C ASP A 76 -1.80 12.27 -8.35
N GLY A 77 -1.55 13.27 -9.19
CA GLY A 77 -2.07 14.62 -9.04
C GLY A 77 -1.14 15.70 -9.58
N GLU A 78 -1.42 16.94 -9.19
CA GLU A 78 -0.66 18.10 -9.66
C GLU A 78 0.60 18.31 -8.83
N TYR A 79 1.75 18.31 -9.51
CA TYR A 79 3.05 18.67 -8.95
C TYR A 79 3.40 20.10 -9.33
N THR A 80 3.60 20.96 -8.33
CA THR A 80 4.22 22.27 -8.55
C THR A 80 5.72 22.15 -8.32
N ILE A 81 6.52 22.37 -9.36
CA ILE A 81 7.98 22.23 -9.33
C ILE A 81 8.64 23.56 -9.70
N PHE A 82 9.70 23.91 -8.99
CA PHE A 82 10.50 25.09 -9.27
C PHE A 82 11.30 24.91 -10.57
N THR A 83 11.03 25.76 -11.55
CA THR A 83 11.64 25.69 -12.90
C THR A 83 13.05 26.27 -13.00
N GLY A 84 13.57 26.84 -11.91
CA GLY A 84 14.88 27.50 -11.87
C GLY A 84 14.95 28.87 -12.58
N SER A 85 13.81 29.44 -13.00
CA SER A 85 13.75 30.74 -13.67
C SER A 85 14.30 31.92 -12.85
N LYS A 86 14.31 31.78 -11.51
CA LYS A 86 14.89 32.76 -10.56
C LYS A 86 16.25 32.32 -10.00
N GLY A 87 16.86 31.28 -10.57
CA GLY A 87 18.14 30.72 -10.16
C GLY A 87 18.11 29.20 -10.01
N MET A 88 19.27 28.56 -10.12
CA MET A 88 19.38 27.09 -10.14
C MET A 88 19.30 26.42 -8.76
N HIS A 89 19.25 27.21 -7.68
CA HIS A 89 19.38 26.72 -6.30
C HIS A 89 18.23 25.80 -5.85
N ASN A 90 17.04 25.98 -6.43
CA ASN A 90 15.84 25.17 -6.18
C ASN A 90 15.31 24.52 -7.48
N TYR A 91 16.13 24.43 -8.54
CA TYR A 91 15.70 23.81 -9.79
C TYR A 91 15.29 22.35 -9.58
N GLY A 92 14.08 21.99 -10.00
CA GLY A 92 13.56 20.62 -9.85
C GLY A 92 13.04 20.31 -8.44
N GLU A 93 13.12 21.25 -7.49
CA GLU A 93 12.51 21.08 -6.17
C GLU A 93 10.98 21.18 -6.28
N MET A 94 10.29 20.26 -5.61
CA MET A 94 8.84 20.22 -5.54
C MET A 94 8.34 21.17 -4.46
N ASP A 95 7.59 22.20 -4.86
CA ASP A 95 6.95 23.16 -3.96
C ASP A 95 5.71 22.56 -3.30
N LYS A 96 4.80 22.01 -4.10
CA LYS A 96 3.49 21.53 -3.65
C LYS A 96 3.04 20.27 -4.39
N TYR A 97 2.26 19.46 -3.69
CA TYR A 97 1.48 18.35 -4.24
C TYR A 97 -0.01 18.64 -4.04
N ASN A 98 -0.81 18.74 -5.10
CA ASN A 98 -2.25 19.01 -4.99
C ASN A 98 -2.56 20.21 -4.05
N GLY A 99 -1.71 21.25 -4.08
CA GLY A 99 -1.82 22.43 -3.21
C GLY A 99 -1.36 22.25 -1.75
N LEU A 100 -0.98 21.03 -1.34
CA LEU A 100 -0.47 20.72 0.00
C LEU A 100 1.04 20.96 0.11
N ARG A 101 1.50 21.35 1.31
CA ARG A 101 2.91 21.65 1.61
C ARG A 101 3.78 20.40 1.58
N SER A 102 5.02 20.57 1.13
CA SER A 102 6.03 19.52 1.04
C SER A 102 6.64 19.17 2.41
N ILE A 103 7.15 17.94 2.49
CA ILE A 103 7.99 17.44 3.58
C ILE A 103 9.43 17.88 3.30
N ARG A 104 10.10 18.46 4.30
CA ARG A 104 11.52 18.81 4.17
C ARG A 104 12.39 17.65 4.62
N LEU A 105 13.33 17.24 3.77
CA LEU A 105 14.37 16.28 4.11
C LEU A 105 15.69 17.01 4.42
N SER A 106 16.44 16.51 5.39
CA SER A 106 17.72 17.08 5.81
C SER A 106 18.87 16.26 5.26
N TYR A 107 20.00 16.90 4.93
CA TYR A 107 21.19 16.19 4.48
C TYR A 107 21.77 15.34 5.62
N LEU A 108 22.02 14.06 5.36
CA LEU A 108 22.62 13.10 6.30
C LEU A 108 24.12 12.92 6.04
N GLY A 109 24.53 12.82 4.78
CA GLY A 109 25.91 12.50 4.42
C GLY A 109 26.06 12.03 2.97
N ASP A 110 27.30 11.93 2.51
CA ASP A 110 27.63 11.37 1.21
C ASP A 110 27.64 9.83 1.30
N VAL A 111 27.05 9.16 0.32
CA VAL A 111 27.00 7.70 0.21
C VAL A 111 27.43 7.28 -1.20
N GLU A 112 28.02 6.09 -1.32
CA GLU A 112 28.38 5.53 -2.62
C GLU A 112 27.59 4.25 -2.86
N THR A 113 26.81 4.21 -3.94
CA THR A 113 26.05 3.03 -4.33
C THR A 113 26.40 2.65 -5.75
N ARG A 114 26.89 1.41 -5.95
CA ARG A 114 27.27 0.89 -7.28
C ARG A 114 28.25 1.82 -8.04
N GLY A 115 29.18 2.46 -7.33
CA GLY A 115 30.18 3.38 -7.89
C GLY A 115 29.66 4.79 -8.21
N VAL A 116 28.43 5.13 -7.83
CA VAL A 116 27.86 6.47 -7.98
C VAL A 116 27.89 7.18 -6.62
N LYS A 117 28.50 8.37 -6.58
CA LYS A 117 28.51 9.23 -5.40
C LYS A 117 27.17 9.96 -5.30
N LEU A 118 26.51 9.80 -4.18
CA LEU A 118 25.18 10.33 -3.90
C LEU A 118 25.21 11.10 -2.59
N ARG A 119 24.27 12.02 -2.43
CA ARG A 119 23.97 12.70 -1.17
C ARG A 119 22.71 12.10 -0.58
N ARG A 120 22.81 11.54 0.62
CA ARG A 120 21.67 11.04 1.36
C ARG A 120 20.97 12.18 2.07
N TYR A 121 19.68 12.32 1.82
CA TYR A 121 18.75 13.15 2.56
C TYR A 121 17.82 12.25 3.36
N TRP A 122 17.36 12.69 4.53
CA TRP A 122 16.50 11.87 5.38
C TRP A 122 15.42 12.71 6.05
N GLY A 123 14.31 12.05 6.39
CA GLY A 123 13.25 12.67 7.19
C GLY A 123 13.68 12.65 8.64
N GLU A 124 13.99 13.82 9.21
CA GLU A 124 14.38 13.94 10.61
C GLU A 124 13.36 13.28 11.55
N GLY A 125 13.80 12.79 12.70
CA GLY A 125 12.86 12.22 13.69
C GLY A 125 11.82 13.21 14.21
N ARG A 126 12.04 14.52 14.00
CA ARG A 126 11.08 15.59 14.33
C ARG A 126 10.07 15.87 13.22
N LEU A 127 10.08 15.10 12.13
CA LEU A 127 9.25 15.38 10.97
C LEU A 127 7.75 15.39 11.28
N PHE A 128 7.29 14.51 12.18
CA PHE A 128 5.90 14.45 12.64
C PHE A 128 5.77 14.93 14.10
N ASP A 129 6.70 15.78 14.54
CA ASP A 129 6.68 16.35 15.89
C ASP A 129 5.99 17.70 15.92
N TYR A 130 4.87 17.78 16.64
CA TYR A 130 4.08 19.01 16.80
C TYR A 130 4.76 20.05 17.69
N ALA A 131 5.82 19.69 18.44
CA ALA A 131 6.62 20.66 19.18
C ALA A 131 7.39 21.60 18.25
N GLU A 132 7.76 21.12 17.06
CA GLU A 132 8.49 21.87 16.04
C GLU A 132 7.62 23.02 15.49
N LYS A 133 8.20 24.22 15.40
CA LYS A 133 7.43 25.44 15.08
C LYS A 133 6.71 25.34 13.74
N ASP A 134 7.37 24.73 12.76
CA ASP A 134 6.86 24.57 11.40
C ASP A 134 5.71 23.54 11.32
N ASN A 135 5.63 22.62 12.28
CA ASN A 135 4.63 21.55 12.31
C ASN A 135 3.38 21.87 13.14
N ARG A 136 3.41 22.94 13.96
CA ARG A 136 2.28 23.34 14.82
C ARG A 136 0.98 23.55 14.04
N CYS A 137 1.07 23.97 12.78
CA CYS A 137 -0.12 24.21 11.94
C CYS A 137 -0.85 22.93 11.53
N PHE A 138 -0.21 21.75 11.59
CA PHE A 138 -0.87 20.47 11.33
C PHE A 138 -1.74 19.99 12.51
N CYS A 139 -1.67 20.70 13.63
CA CYS A 139 -2.38 20.40 14.87
C CYS A 139 -3.43 21.49 15.14
N THR A 140 -4.65 21.30 14.64
CA THR A 140 -5.79 22.19 14.89
C THR A 140 -6.77 21.55 15.88
N GLY A 141 -6.53 21.76 17.18
CA GLY A 141 -7.39 21.26 18.26
C GLY A 141 -6.73 20.18 19.12
N ALA A 142 -7.41 19.05 19.33
CA ALA A 142 -6.83 17.90 20.03
C ALA A 142 -5.95 17.10 19.07
N CYS A 143 -4.69 16.91 19.43
CA CYS A 143 -3.69 16.34 18.53
C CYS A 143 -3.22 14.97 19.01
N PHE A 144 -2.82 14.15 18.05
CA PHE A 144 -2.16 12.89 18.36
C PHE A 144 -0.86 13.16 19.12
N PRO A 145 -0.44 12.23 20.01
CA PRO A 145 0.93 12.22 20.50
C PRO A 145 1.95 12.29 19.35
N SER A 146 3.11 12.88 19.62
CA SER A 146 4.16 13.16 18.64
C SER A 146 4.58 11.92 17.82
N GLY A 147 4.96 12.12 16.56
CA GLY A 147 5.37 11.06 15.62
C GLY A 147 4.26 10.45 14.77
N VAL A 148 3.04 10.98 14.87
CA VAL A 148 1.89 10.60 14.05
C VAL A 148 1.23 11.85 13.49
N LEU A 149 1.08 11.92 12.16
CA LEU A 149 0.44 13.02 11.45
C LEU A 149 -0.96 12.63 11.00
N ASN A 150 -1.96 13.44 11.35
CA ASN A 150 -3.33 13.27 10.88
C ASN A 150 -3.45 13.69 9.40
N ILE A 151 -3.93 12.79 8.55
CA ILE A 151 -4.16 13.07 7.12
C ILE A 151 -5.63 12.89 6.72
N SER A 152 -6.57 12.95 7.67
CA SER A 152 -8.00 12.81 7.40
C SER A 152 -8.51 13.82 6.36
N ALA A 153 -8.00 15.05 6.41
CA ALA A 153 -8.30 16.09 5.43
C ALA A 153 -7.87 15.70 3.99
N CYS A 154 -6.83 14.87 3.85
CA CYS A 154 -6.36 14.36 2.56
C CYS A 154 -7.13 13.10 2.12
N GLN A 155 -7.89 12.48 3.02
CA GLN A 155 -8.57 11.20 2.83
C GLN A 155 -10.09 11.33 2.98
N GLN A 156 -10.66 12.45 2.49
CA GLN A 156 -12.11 12.71 2.48
C GLN A 156 -12.75 12.57 3.87
N GLY A 157 -12.03 12.95 4.93
CA GLY A 157 -12.49 12.86 6.31
C GLY A 157 -12.30 11.49 6.98
N ALA A 158 -11.82 10.47 6.26
CA ALA A 158 -11.53 9.16 6.85
C ALA A 158 -10.45 9.30 7.96
N PRO A 159 -10.56 8.56 9.08
CA PRO A 159 -9.66 8.67 10.23
C PRO A 159 -8.30 7.99 9.96
N VAL A 160 -7.56 8.50 8.98
CA VAL A 160 -6.26 7.99 8.56
C VAL A 160 -5.16 8.89 9.08
N ALA A 161 -4.12 8.27 9.64
CA ALA A 161 -2.91 8.95 10.08
C ALA A 161 -1.68 8.23 9.53
N VAL A 162 -0.57 8.96 9.42
CA VAL A 162 0.71 8.45 8.94
C VAL A 162 1.78 8.59 10.01
N SER A 163 2.71 7.65 10.03
CA SER A 163 3.87 7.64 10.93
C SER A 163 5.05 6.97 10.23
N PHE A 164 6.23 7.01 10.86
CA PHE A 164 7.30 6.12 10.45
C PHE A 164 6.96 4.67 10.80
N PRO A 165 7.46 3.67 10.03
CA PRO A 165 7.25 2.27 10.33
C PRO A 165 7.60 1.91 11.77
N HIS A 166 6.77 1.07 12.40
CA HIS A 166 6.90 0.68 13.81
C HIS A 166 6.89 1.87 14.80
N PHE A 167 6.30 3.01 14.42
CA PHE A 167 6.30 4.25 15.20
C PHE A 167 7.71 4.71 15.59
N LEU A 168 8.67 4.55 14.67
CA LEU A 168 10.02 5.10 14.84
C LEU A 168 9.90 6.63 15.07
N TYR A 169 10.57 7.13 16.12
CA TYR A 169 10.48 8.52 16.59
C TYR A 169 9.12 8.97 17.14
N GLY A 170 8.15 8.07 17.24
CA GLY A 170 6.86 8.36 17.88
C GLY A 170 6.88 8.25 19.40
N ASP A 171 5.85 8.82 20.01
CA ASP A 171 5.62 8.72 21.44
C ASP A 171 5.62 7.25 21.91
N PRO A 172 6.29 6.93 23.04
CA PRO A 172 6.38 5.55 23.54
C PRO A 172 5.02 4.86 23.74
N SER A 173 3.94 5.61 23.95
CA SER A 173 2.59 5.06 24.08
C SER A 173 2.15 4.24 22.86
N TYR A 174 2.56 4.61 21.65
CA TYR A 174 2.25 3.82 20.44
C TYR A 174 2.96 2.47 20.43
N GLN A 175 4.23 2.47 20.85
CA GLN A 175 5.04 1.25 20.90
C GLN A 175 4.54 0.27 21.96
N GLN A 176 3.97 0.80 23.05
CA GLN A 176 3.37 0.00 24.13
C GLN A 176 1.95 -0.49 23.81
N ALA A 177 1.25 0.17 22.89
CA ALA A 177 -0.13 -0.15 22.54
C ALA A 177 -0.27 -1.32 21.55
N VAL A 178 0.80 -1.66 20.82
CA VAL A 178 0.78 -2.69 19.78
C VAL A 178 1.90 -3.70 20.03
N GLU A 179 1.55 -4.99 20.10
CA GLU A 179 2.54 -6.06 20.22
C GLU A 179 3.20 -6.37 18.86
N GLY A 180 4.48 -6.76 18.89
CA GLY A 180 5.20 -7.21 17.69
C GLY A 180 5.84 -6.10 16.85
N ILE A 181 5.80 -4.85 17.31
CA ILE A 181 6.53 -3.75 16.66
C ILE A 181 7.92 -3.54 17.28
N ALA A 182 8.93 -3.33 16.43
CA ALA A 182 10.31 -3.10 16.81
C ALA A 182 10.91 -1.95 15.97
N PRO A 183 10.96 -0.71 16.48
CA PRO A 183 11.53 0.41 15.75
C PRO A 183 13.05 0.24 15.56
N ASP A 184 13.52 0.36 14.32
CA ASP A 184 14.94 0.28 13.96
C ASP A 184 15.26 1.40 12.97
N PRO A 185 16.07 2.41 13.34
CA PRO A 185 16.47 3.48 12.44
C PRO A 185 17.08 3.00 11.12
N LYS A 186 17.77 1.85 11.10
CA LYS A 186 18.40 1.35 9.86
C LYS A 186 17.39 0.81 8.84
N ARG A 187 16.20 0.40 9.31
CA ARG A 187 15.16 -0.24 8.49
C ARG A 187 13.93 0.63 8.30
N HIS A 188 13.64 1.51 9.26
CA HIS A 188 12.38 2.24 9.36
C HIS A 188 12.55 3.76 9.19
N GLN A 189 13.77 4.25 8.96
CA GLN A 189 14.00 5.64 8.61
C GLN A 189 13.72 5.89 7.12
N MET A 190 13.06 7.00 6.80
CA MET A 190 12.94 7.46 5.42
C MET A 190 14.21 8.17 4.99
N TYR A 191 14.73 7.82 3.82
CA TYR A 191 15.84 8.51 3.19
C TYR A 191 15.68 8.53 1.67
N LEU A 192 16.32 9.51 1.05
CA LEU A 192 16.38 9.73 -0.38
C LEU A 192 17.84 10.00 -0.75
N ASP A 193 18.40 9.18 -1.61
CA ASP A 193 19.76 9.36 -2.12
C ASP A 193 19.70 10.10 -3.46
N ILE A 194 20.25 11.32 -3.51
CA ILE A 194 20.22 12.21 -4.68
C ILE A 194 21.63 12.31 -5.27
N GLU A 195 21.74 12.12 -6.57
CA GLU A 195 22.98 12.33 -7.30
C GLU A 195 23.18 13.85 -7.53
N PRO A 196 24.28 14.45 -7.05
CA PRO A 196 24.46 15.90 -7.06
C PRO A 196 24.93 16.49 -8.41
N LEU A 197 25.48 15.69 -9.32
CA LEU A 197 26.03 16.11 -10.62
C LEU A 197 25.06 15.88 -11.79
N ALA A 198 23.76 15.79 -11.52
CA ALA A 198 22.70 15.61 -12.52
C ALA A 198 22.48 16.85 -13.41
N SER A 199 23.54 17.61 -13.70
CA SER A 199 23.67 18.34 -14.96
C SER A 199 23.75 17.34 -16.12
N ALA A 200 22.60 16.78 -16.49
CA ALA A 200 22.23 16.21 -17.79
C ALA A 200 23.36 15.58 -18.67
N ASP A 201 24.28 14.79 -18.12
CA ASP A 201 25.08 13.91 -18.95
C ASP A 201 24.23 12.69 -19.33
N LYS A 202 24.09 12.43 -20.64
CA LYS A 202 23.36 11.28 -21.16
C LYS A 202 23.90 9.96 -20.58
N GLY A 203 25.20 9.89 -20.29
CA GLY A 203 25.82 8.74 -19.64
C GLY A 203 25.30 8.51 -18.22
N LEU A 204 25.16 9.57 -17.43
CA LEU A 204 24.62 9.51 -16.07
C LEU A 204 23.11 9.28 -16.05
N LEU A 205 22.37 9.93 -16.94
CA LEU A 205 20.92 9.70 -17.11
C LEU A 205 20.61 8.23 -17.45
N SER A 206 21.46 7.57 -18.25
CA SER A 206 21.30 6.13 -18.54
C SER A 206 21.50 5.23 -17.31
N LYS A 207 22.31 5.67 -16.33
CA LYS A 207 22.56 4.96 -15.08
C LYS A 207 21.52 5.25 -14.01
N VAL A 208 21.04 6.50 -13.91
CA VAL A 208 19.98 6.89 -12.97
C VAL A 208 18.63 6.29 -13.39
N ARG A 209 18.41 6.13 -14.70
CA ARG A 209 17.25 5.42 -15.26
C ARG A 209 17.12 3.97 -14.76
N LEU A 210 18.21 3.33 -14.32
CA LEU A 210 18.17 1.98 -13.75
C LEU A 210 17.49 1.90 -12.37
N VAL A 211 17.40 3.01 -11.62
CA VAL A 211 16.80 2.98 -10.27
C VAL A 211 15.27 3.09 -10.32
N THR A 212 14.70 3.61 -11.42
CA THR A 212 13.25 3.78 -11.58
C THR A 212 12.59 2.78 -12.57
N GLU A 213 13.35 1.98 -13.32
CA GLU A 213 12.81 1.06 -14.36
C GLU A 213 12.64 -0.43 -13.94
N GLU A 214 12.91 -0.83 -12.69
CA GLU A 214 12.87 -2.26 -12.33
C GLU A 214 11.50 -2.81 -11.89
N ILE A 215 10.45 -1.98 -11.76
CA ILE A 215 9.12 -2.47 -11.34
C ILE A 215 8.36 -3.25 -12.44
N PRO A 216 8.30 -2.82 -13.72
CA PRO A 216 7.54 -3.55 -14.75
C PRO A 216 8.25 -4.80 -15.32
N GLN A 217 9.58 -4.89 -15.21
CA GLN A 217 10.34 -6.02 -15.77
C GLN A 217 10.25 -7.29 -14.91
N TYR A 218 10.12 -7.16 -13.58
CA TYR A 218 9.98 -8.32 -12.69
C TYR A 218 8.67 -9.09 -12.92
N VAL A 219 7.57 -8.36 -13.17
CA VAL A 219 6.23 -8.93 -13.41
C VAL A 219 6.17 -9.66 -14.76
N THR A 220 6.83 -9.14 -15.78
CA THR A 220 6.82 -9.74 -17.12
C THR A 220 7.63 -11.04 -17.15
N VAL A 221 8.85 -11.06 -16.58
CA VAL A 221 9.69 -12.27 -16.56
C VAL A 221 9.05 -13.41 -15.75
N ALA A 222 8.45 -13.11 -14.60
CA ALA A 222 7.72 -14.10 -13.80
C ALA A 222 6.51 -14.69 -14.58
N SER A 223 5.81 -13.85 -15.35
CA SER A 223 4.66 -14.26 -16.15
C SER A 223 5.06 -15.18 -17.31
N PHE A 224 6.16 -14.87 -18.01
CA PHE A 224 6.68 -15.73 -19.07
C PHE A 224 7.15 -17.10 -18.53
N GLY A 225 7.79 -17.12 -17.36
CA GLY A 225 8.19 -18.37 -16.69
C GLY A 225 7.00 -19.27 -16.37
N ALA A 226 5.91 -18.71 -15.83
CA ALA A 226 4.70 -19.45 -15.51
C ALA A 226 4.01 -20.04 -16.76
N VAL A 227 4.00 -19.31 -17.88
CA VAL A 227 3.41 -19.80 -19.15
C VAL A 227 4.22 -20.96 -19.74
N ILE A 228 5.55 -20.87 -19.73
CA ILE A 228 6.41 -21.96 -20.22
C ILE A 228 6.28 -23.21 -19.34
N ILE A 229 6.32 -23.06 -18.01
CA ILE A 229 6.15 -24.18 -17.07
C ILE A 229 4.75 -24.79 -17.24
N GLY A 230 3.71 -23.97 -17.34
CA GLY A 230 2.35 -24.41 -17.62
C GLY A 230 2.25 -25.20 -18.93
N GLY A 231 2.89 -24.73 -20.01
CA GLY A 231 2.95 -25.41 -21.29
C GLY A 231 3.65 -26.77 -21.23
N ILE A 232 4.77 -26.87 -20.50
CA ILE A 232 5.50 -28.14 -20.32
C ILE A 232 4.65 -29.14 -19.53
N VAL A 233 3.99 -28.71 -18.44
CA VAL A 233 3.11 -29.58 -17.64
C VAL A 233 1.92 -30.07 -18.48
N LEU A 234 1.33 -29.20 -19.30
CA LEU A 234 0.21 -29.55 -20.17
C LEU A 234 0.64 -30.55 -21.25
N LEU A 235 1.80 -30.35 -21.88
CA LEU A 235 2.37 -31.33 -22.81
C LEU A 235 2.69 -32.67 -22.13
N ALA A 236 3.27 -32.66 -20.94
CA ALA A 236 3.61 -33.87 -20.20
C ALA A 236 2.36 -34.67 -19.80
N THR A 237 1.30 -34.00 -19.33
CA THR A 237 0.03 -34.65 -19.00
C THR A 237 -0.67 -35.21 -20.23
N LEU A 238 -0.60 -34.51 -21.37
CA LEU A 238 -1.18 -34.96 -22.64
C LEU A 238 -0.43 -36.18 -23.19
N VAL A 239 0.91 -36.19 -23.14
CA VAL A 239 1.74 -37.36 -23.48
C VAL A 239 1.45 -38.53 -22.53
N TYR A 240 1.31 -38.26 -21.24
CA TYR A 240 0.96 -39.29 -20.25
C TYR A 240 -0.42 -39.89 -20.51
N ALA A 241 -1.42 -39.07 -20.81
CA ALA A 241 -2.77 -39.51 -21.14
C ALA A 241 -2.80 -40.37 -22.42
N ILE A 242 -2.07 -39.97 -23.47
CA ILE A 242 -1.93 -40.78 -24.69
C ILE A 242 -1.26 -42.13 -24.39
N ARG A 243 -0.22 -42.15 -23.56
CA ARG A 243 0.41 -43.41 -23.14
C ARG A 243 -0.53 -44.28 -22.32
N TYR A 244 -1.35 -43.67 -21.47
CA TYR A 244 -2.31 -44.39 -20.64
C TYR A 244 -3.43 -45.04 -21.46
N THR A 245 -3.99 -44.32 -22.44
CA THR A 245 -5.04 -44.87 -23.33
C THR A 245 -4.53 -45.96 -24.27
N ARG A 246 -3.24 -45.95 -24.61
CA ARG A 246 -2.60 -47.00 -25.41
C ARG A 246 -2.21 -48.24 -24.60
N ARG A 247 -2.36 -48.26 -23.26
CA ARG A 247 -2.09 -49.47 -22.49
C ARG A 247 -3.18 -50.52 -22.74
N PRO A 248 -2.81 -51.78 -23.00
CA PRO A 248 -3.79 -52.86 -23.13
C PRO A 248 -4.53 -53.01 -21.81
N LYS A 249 -5.87 -53.04 -21.86
CA LYS A 249 -6.70 -53.26 -20.67
C LYS A 249 -6.46 -54.69 -20.15
N PRO A 250 -6.36 -54.89 -18.82
CA PRO A 250 -6.25 -56.23 -18.26
C PRO A 250 -7.49 -57.06 -18.62
N VAL A 251 -7.27 -58.22 -19.24
CA VAL A 251 -8.33 -59.18 -19.58
C VAL A 251 -8.88 -59.74 -18.27
N ARG A 252 -10.17 -59.53 -18.00
CA ARG A 252 -10.82 -60.13 -16.82
C ARG A 252 -11.00 -61.63 -17.06
N PRO A 253 -10.65 -62.51 -16.11
CA PRO A 253 -10.90 -63.93 -16.24
C PRO A 253 -12.40 -64.20 -16.36
N THR A 254 -12.79 -64.96 -17.38
CA THR A 254 -14.19 -65.38 -17.60
C THR A 254 -14.43 -66.66 -16.80
N TYR A 255 -15.36 -66.64 -15.85
CA TYR A 255 -15.74 -67.83 -15.09
C TYR A 255 -16.86 -68.56 -15.85
N ILE A 256 -16.64 -69.83 -16.15
CA ILE A 256 -17.67 -70.73 -16.70
C ILE A 256 -18.26 -71.49 -15.50
N PRO A 257 -19.55 -71.34 -15.18
CA PRO A 257 -20.17 -72.15 -14.16
C PRO A 257 -20.28 -73.60 -14.66
N VAL A 258 -19.71 -74.54 -13.92
CA VAL A 258 -19.84 -75.99 -14.20
C VAL A 258 -20.70 -76.60 -13.12
N THR A 259 -21.84 -77.16 -13.50
CA THR A 259 -22.72 -77.88 -12.59
C THR A 259 -22.18 -79.29 -12.38
N VAL A 260 -21.74 -79.60 -11.17
CA VAL A 260 -21.28 -80.95 -10.80
C VAL A 260 -22.51 -81.81 -10.55
N LEU A 261 -22.76 -82.78 -11.42
CA LEU A 261 -23.73 -83.86 -11.19
C LEU A 261 -22.99 -85.02 -10.51
N LYS A 262 -23.55 -85.51 -9.40
CA LYS A 262 -23.03 -86.65 -8.62
C LYS A 262 -23.16 -87.95 -9.39
#